data_AF-A0A7J6HQK0-F1
#
_entry.id   AF-A0A7J6HQK0-F1
#
_cell.length_a   1.000
_cell.length_b   1.000
_cell.length_c   1.000
_cell.angle_alpha   90.00
_cell.angle_beta   90.00
_cell.angle_gamma   90.00
#
_symmetry.space_group_name_H-M   'P 1'
#
loop_
_entity.id
_entity.type
_entity.pdbx_description
1 polymer ?
#
loop_
_entity_poly.entity_id
_entity_poly.type
_entity_poly.pdbx_seq_one_letter_code
_entity_poly.pdbx_strand_id
1 'polypeptide(L)' 'MNCNPFSSVGWFLEPLELCYRSLCSCGDRPIADGSLLDFMRQLSTFGLSLVRLDIRQESDRHTDVMDAITKHLDIGLK' A
#
# COMPACT_ATOMS: atom_id res chain seq x y z
N MET A 1 -24.93 0.68 -8.39
CA MET A 1 -23.89 1.10 -7.42
C MET A 1 -22.54 0.87 -8.09
N ASN A 2 -21.80 1.93 -8.40
CA ASN A 2 -20.42 1.79 -8.89
C ASN A 2 -19.54 1.50 -7.68
N CYS A 3 -19.28 0.21 -7.42
CA CYS A 3 -18.35 -0.20 -6.38
C CYS A 3 -16.96 -0.20 -7.00
N ASN A 4 -16.22 0.90 -6.91
CA ASN A 4 -14.81 0.88 -7.29
C ASN A 4 -14.01 0.07 -6.24
N PRO A 5 -13.09 -0.81 -6.65
CA PRO A 5 -12.23 -1.52 -5.72
C PRO A 5 -11.32 -0.54 -4.97
N PHE A 6 -11.00 -0.83 -3.71
CA PHE A 6 -10.04 -0.04 -2.94
C PHE A 6 -8.63 -0.21 -3.53
N SER A 7 -8.03 0.89 -3.97
CA SER A 7 -6.67 0.93 -4.52
C SER A 7 -5.61 1.36 -3.50
N SER A 8 -6.02 1.85 -2.34
CA SER A 8 -5.13 2.27 -1.26
C SER A 8 -5.71 1.91 0.12
N VAL A 9 -4.81 1.68 1.09
CA VAL A 9 -5.20 1.37 2.46
C VAL A 9 -5.97 2.54 3.10
N GLY A 10 -5.60 3.79 2.81
CA GLY A 10 -6.26 4.97 3.36
C GLY A 10 -7.73 5.07 2.99
N TRP A 11 -8.08 4.79 1.72
CA TRP A 11 -9.48 4.75 1.27
C TRP A 11 -10.30 3.68 1.98
N PHE A 12 -9.66 2.57 2.40
CA PHE A 12 -10.34 1.52 3.14
C PHE A 12 -10.43 1.84 4.65
N LEU A 13 -9.43 2.53 5.21
CA LEU A 13 -9.43 2.95 6.62
C LEU A 13 -10.44 4.06 6.91
N GLU A 14 -10.66 5.00 5.98
CA GLU A 14 -11.59 6.12 6.16
C GLU A 14 -12.98 5.71 6.71
N PRO A 15 -13.73 4.77 6.10
CA PRO A 15 -15.03 4.36 6.62
C PRO A 15 -14.92 3.64 7.98
N LEU A 16 -13.82 2.95 8.26
CA LEU A 16 -13.62 2.25 9.55
C LEU A 16 -13.34 3.25 10.68
N GLU A 17 -12.53 4.26 10.42
CA GLU A 17 -12.26 5.36 11.35
C GLU A 17 -13.54 6.15 11.65
N LEU A 18 -14.39 6.36 10.65
CA LEU A 18 -15.71 6.99 10.83
C LEU A 18 -16.57 6.18 11.81
N CYS A 19 -16.67 4.86 11.62
CA CYS A 19 -17.39 3.96 12.53
C CYS A 19 -16.80 3.98 13.94
N TYR A 20 -15.46 3.92 14.06
CA TYR A 20 -14.77 3.94 15.35
C TYR A 20 -15.05 5.23 16.12
N ARG A 21 -14.95 6.39 15.46
CA ARG A 21 -15.26 7.70 16.04
C ARG A 21 -16.73 7.80 16.45
N SER A 22 -17.65 7.29 15.63
CA SER A 22 -19.09 7.25 15.93
C SER A 22 -19.37 6.46 17.21
N LEU A 23 -18.90 5.22 17.29
CA LEU A 23 -19.06 4.38 18.48
C LEU A 23 -18.45 5.03 19.73
N CYS A 24 -17.24 5.58 19.61
CA CYS A 24 -16.62 6.30 20.71
C CYS A 24 -17.45 7.51 21.18
N SER A 25 -18.09 8.24 20.25
CA SER A 25 -18.92 9.40 20.58
C SER A 25 -20.25 9.04 21.24
N CYS A 26 -20.79 7.84 20.96
CA CYS A 26 -22.02 7.34 21.56
C CYS A 26 -21.81 6.65 22.92
N GLY A 27 -20.57 6.56 23.41
CA GLY A 27 -20.24 5.86 24.65
C GLY A 27 -19.93 4.36 24.48
N ASP A 28 -20.03 3.83 23.26
CA ASP A 28 -19.80 2.42 22.92
C ASP A 28 -18.32 2.12 22.60
N ARG A 29 -17.40 2.82 23.27
CA ARG A 29 -15.95 2.58 23.11
C ARG A 29 -15.54 1.12 23.34
N PRO A 30 -16.09 0.36 24.31
CA PRO A 30 -15.76 -1.06 24.45
C PRO A 30 -16.09 -1.90 23.20
N ILE A 31 -17.12 -1.51 22.42
CA ILE A 31 -17.43 -2.16 21.14
C ILE A 31 -16.42 -1.73 20.07
N ALA A 32 -16.09 -0.43 20.02
CA ALA A 32 -15.10 0.12 19.10
C ALA A 32 -13.71 -0.52 19.26
N ASP A 33 -13.29 -0.73 20.52
CA ASP A 33 -11.99 -1.29 20.90
C ASP A 33 -11.90 -2.82 20.72
N GLY A 34 -12.99 -3.48 20.32
CA GLY A 34 -13.03 -4.90 19.99
C GLY A 34 -12.58 -5.18 18.54
N SER A 35 -13.39 -5.97 17.82
CA SER A 35 -13.04 -6.44 16.46
C SER A 35 -12.80 -5.33 15.45
N LEU A 36 -13.39 -4.15 15.63
CA LEU A 36 -13.16 -3.01 14.74
C LEU A 36 -11.72 -2.50 14.86
N LEU A 37 -11.24 -2.27 16.07
CA LEU A 37 -9.86 -1.85 16.32
C LEU A 37 -8.85 -2.90 15.86
N ASP A 38 -9.15 -4.19 16.10
CA ASP A 38 -8.30 -5.28 15.61
C ASP A 38 -8.23 -5.30 14.08
N PHE A 39 -9.35 -5.09 13.39
CA PHE A 39 -9.37 -5.04 11.93
C PHE A 39 -8.61 -3.83 11.38
N MET A 40 -8.74 -2.65 12.00
CA MET A 40 -7.96 -1.46 11.63
C MET A 40 -6.45 -1.69 11.82
N ARG A 41 -6.04 -2.37 12.90
CA ARG A 41 -4.64 -2.76 13.14
C ARG A 41 -4.13 -3.75 12.09
N GLN A 42 -4.95 -4.73 11.70
CA GLN A 42 -4.62 -5.67 10.64
C GLN A 42 -4.41 -4.95 9.30
N LEU A 43 -5.32 -4.06 8.90
CA LEU A 43 -5.16 -3.26 7.69
C LEU A 43 -3.93 -2.36 7.74
N SER A 44 -3.62 -1.78 8.90
CA SER A 44 -2.42 -0.94 9.07
C SER A 44 -1.13 -1.76 8.97
N THR A 45 -1.16 -3.03 9.40
CA THR A 45 0.01 -3.92 9.43
C THR A 45 0.24 -4.59 8.06
N PHE A 46 -0.81 -5.14 7.48
CA PHE A 46 -0.75 -6.00 6.30
C PHE A 46 -1.08 -5.24 5.00
N GLY A 47 -1.75 -4.09 5.11
CA GLY A 47 -2.24 -3.34 3.94
C GLY A 47 -3.17 -4.18 3.07
N LEU A 48 -3.17 -3.89 1.77
CA LEU A 48 -3.96 -4.62 0.77
C LEU A 48 -3.24 -5.85 0.19
N SER A 49 -1.94 -6.01 0.48
CA SER A 49 -1.09 -7.01 -0.19
C SER A 49 -0.51 -8.06 0.76
N LEU A 50 -0.84 -7.98 2.06
CA LEU A 50 -0.30 -8.79 3.16
C LEU A 50 1.19 -8.58 3.43
N VAL A 51 2.01 -8.72 2.39
CA VAL A 51 3.46 -8.56 2.43
C VAL A 51 3.91 -7.68 1.28
N ARG A 52 5.06 -7.03 1.44
CA ARG A 52 5.70 -6.30 0.36
C ARG A 52 6.60 -7.24 -0.43
N LEU A 53 6.43 -7.26 -1.74
CA LEU A 53 7.32 -7.99 -2.63
C LEU A 53 8.59 -7.17 -2.85
N ASP A 54 9.73 -7.73 -2.46
CA ASP A 54 11.03 -7.17 -2.77
C ASP A 54 11.45 -7.61 -4.18
N ILE A 55 11.75 -6.67 -5.07
CA ILE A 55 12.22 -6.95 -6.43
C ILE A 55 13.74 -6.76 -6.44
N ARG A 56 14.47 -7.81 -6.79
CA ARG A 56 15.93 -7.80 -6.83
C ARG A 56 16.43 -8.16 -8.21
N GLN A 57 17.45 -7.43 -8.66
CA GLN A 57 18.13 -7.64 -9.93
C GLN A 57 19.62 -7.26 -9.81
N GLU A 58 20.50 -8.04 -10.41
CA GLU A 58 21.96 -7.83 -10.38
C GLU A 58 22.36 -6.52 -11.11
N SER A 59 23.38 -5.83 -10.58
CA SER A 59 23.85 -4.53 -11.10
C SER A 59 24.23 -4.56 -12.57
N ASP A 60 24.79 -5.68 -13.02
CA ASP A 60 25.28 -5.83 -14.40
C ASP A 60 24.11 -5.76 -15.39
N ARG A 61 22.93 -6.24 -15.01
CA ARG A 61 21.73 -6.13 -15.85
C ARG A 61 21.26 -4.70 -16.01
N HIS A 62 21.37 -3.87 -14.98
CA HIS A 62 21.07 -2.43 -15.08
C HIS A 62 22.12 -1.72 -15.94
N THR A 63 23.40 -2.12 -15.81
CA THR A 63 24.51 -1.58 -16.62
C THR A 63 24.31 -1.86 -18.10
N ASP A 64 23.98 -3.10 -18.45
CA ASP A 64 23.72 -3.52 -19.83
C ASP A 64 22.54 -2.75 -20.45
N VAL A 65 21.48 -2.48 -19.66
CA VAL A 65 20.34 -1.68 -20.12
C VAL A 65 20.76 -0.23 -20.41
N MET A 66 21.53 0.38 -19.52
CA MET A 66 22.01 1.76 -19.71
C MET A 66 23.00 1.88 -20.88
N ASP A 67 23.87 0.89 -21.07
CA ASP A 67 24.78 0.82 -22.21
C ASP A 67 24.02 0.70 -23.55
N ALA A 68 23.00 -0.17 -23.61
CA ALA A 68 22.16 -0.29 -24.80
C ALA A 68 21.43 1.03 -25.16
N ILE A 69 20.90 1.74 -24.15
CA ILE A 69 20.24 3.04 -24.33
C ILE A 69 21.22 4.09 -24.85
N THR A 70 22.41 4.20 -24.25
CA THR A 70 23.40 5.24 -24.62
C THR A 70 24.06 4.98 -25.96
N LYS A 71 24.29 3.72 -26.33
CA LYS A 71 24.74 3.32 -27.68
C LYS A 71 23.70 3.63 -28.74
N HIS A 72 22.42 3.39 -28.46
CA HIS A 72 21.36 3.70 -29.41
C HIS A 72 21.22 5.21 -29.67
N LEU A 73 21.55 6.04 -28.68
CA LEU A 73 21.48 7.50 -28.76
C LEU A 73 22.82 8.15 -29.18
N ASP A 74 23.85 7.38 -29.53
CA ASP A 74 25.20 7.85 -29.90
C ASP A 74 25.89 8.77 -28.86
N ILE A 75 25.55 8.61 -27.58
CA ILE A 75 26.12 9.37 -26.44
C ILE A 75 26.99 8.52 -25.51
N GLY A 76 27.09 7.21 -25.77
CA GLY A 76 27.90 6.27 -25.00
C GLY A 76 29.38 6.30 -25.37
N LEU A 77 30.21 5.71 -24.51
CA LEU A 77 31.59 5.42 -24.85
C LEU A 77 31.62 4.32 -25.92
N LYS A 78 32.42 4.55 -26.97
CA LYS A 78 32.54 3.65 -28.12
C LYS A 78 33.31 2.38 -27.78
#